data_AF-A0A7S4IP56-F1
#
_entry.id   AF-A0A7S4IP56-F1
#
_cell.length_a   1.000
_cell.length_b   1.000
_cell.length_c   1.000
_cell.angle_alpha   90.00
_cell.angle_beta   90.00
_cell.angle_gamma   90.00
#
_symmetry.space_group_name_H-M   'P 1'
#
loop_
_entity.id
_entity.type
_entity.pdbx_description
1 polymer ?
#
loop_
_entity_poly.entity_id
_entity_poly.type
_entity_poly.pdbx_seq_one_letter_code
_entity_poly.pdbx_strand_id
1 'polypeptide(L)'
;EGGEHTLVGVLSPDPLEAKTGGKKPLLPCPQGQLKYPLPESKPLTHDDLLWRIGGYEPQRGSNVAGHRGYFLKNAGVLLNQALINYGIAFTGKKGYDVLQPPYMMNKDVMAGIAPLEDFDEQLYKVSGKTDDPTGSTEK
;
A
#
# COMPACT_ATOMS: atom_id res chain seq x y z
N GLU A 1 39.18 -0.07 15.83
CA GLU A 1 38.16 1.00 15.93
C GLU A 1 36.92 0.52 15.18
N GLY A 2 36.02 -0.19 15.87
CA GLY A 2 34.89 -0.86 15.24
C GLY A 2 33.66 -0.70 16.12
N GLY A 3 32.98 0.43 15.98
CA GLY A 3 31.71 0.66 16.64
C GLY A 3 30.60 0.08 15.78
N GLU A 4 29.90 -0.94 16.29
CA GLU A 4 28.70 -1.47 15.64
C GLU A 4 27.66 -0.36 15.47
N HIS A 5 27.46 0.10 14.24
CA HIS A 5 26.42 1.06 13.89
C HIS A 5 25.03 0.39 13.96
N THR A 6 24.51 0.26 15.19
CA THR A 6 23.16 -0.24 15.45
C THR A 6 22.17 0.90 15.33
N LEU A 7 21.30 0.90 14.31
CA LEU A 7 20.11 1.74 14.32
C LEU A 7 19.04 1.06 15.17
N VAL A 8 18.64 1.74 16.24
CA VAL A 8 17.37 1.47 16.91
C VAL A 8 16.28 2.06 16.02
N GLY A 9 15.68 1.24 15.17
CA GLY A 9 14.47 1.63 14.47
C GLY A 9 13.30 1.62 15.44
N VAL A 10 12.91 2.80 15.95
CA VAL A 10 11.58 2.96 16.55
C VAL A 10 10.60 3.03 15.38
N LEU A 11 9.76 2.01 15.22
CA LEU A 11 8.62 2.10 14.33
C LEU A 11 7.68 3.16 14.95
N SER A 12 7.70 4.35 14.34
CA SER A 12 7.11 5.64 14.74
C SER A 12 8.08 6.55 15.51
N PRO A 13 8.49 7.72 14.95
CA PRO A 13 8.88 8.83 15.82
C PRO A 13 7.70 9.13 16.75
N ASP A 14 8.02 9.50 17.99
CA ASP A 14 7.04 9.81 19.03
C ASP A 14 5.85 10.59 18.46
N PRO A 15 4.60 10.28 18.86
CA PRO A 15 3.49 11.18 18.59
C PRO A 15 3.80 12.48 19.35
N LEU A 16 4.40 13.48 18.68
CA LEU A 16 4.31 14.86 19.12
C LEU A 16 2.82 15.11 19.29
N GLU A 17 2.42 15.23 20.54
CA GLU A 17 1.07 15.05 21.04
C GLU A 17 0.04 15.60 20.06
N ALA A 18 -0.59 14.72 19.28
CA ALA A 18 -1.84 15.06 18.64
C ALA A 18 -2.79 15.34 19.81
N LYS A 19 -3.06 16.63 20.06
CA LYS A 19 -3.93 17.15 21.12
C LYS A 19 -5.31 16.49 21.05
N THR A 20 -5.38 15.28 21.57
CA THR A 20 -6.57 14.47 21.67
C THR A 20 -6.95 14.60 23.13
N GLY A 21 -7.95 15.44 23.43
CA GLY A 21 -8.35 15.78 24.80
C GLY A 21 -8.56 14.54 25.69
N GLY A 22 -7.50 14.12 26.38
CA GLY A 22 -7.51 13.08 27.41
C GLY A 22 -7.83 11.65 26.97
N LYS A 23 -7.99 11.34 25.68
CA LYS A 23 -8.25 9.95 25.25
C LYS A 23 -6.95 9.21 24.99
N LYS A 24 -6.78 8.05 25.66
CA LYS A 24 -5.63 7.15 25.48
C LYS A 24 -5.45 6.83 23.99
N PRO A 25 -4.20 6.75 23.49
CA PRO A 25 -3.94 6.41 22.09
C PRO A 25 -4.56 5.06 21.76
N LEU A 26 -5.30 5.01 20.65
CA LEU A 26 -6.06 3.83 20.21
C LEU A 26 -5.16 2.67 19.77
N LEU A 27 -3.87 2.91 19.60
CA LEU A 27 -2.90 1.90 19.17
C LEU A 27 -2.06 1.41 20.35
N PRO A 28 -1.86 0.09 20.50
CA PRO A 28 -0.93 -0.44 21.48
C PRO A 28 0.49 0.05 21.15
N CYS A 29 1.22 0.47 22.20
CA CYS A 29 2.63 0.83 22.10
C CYS A 29 3.43 -0.35 21.51
N PRO A 30 4.40 -0.11 20.60
CA PRO A 30 5.19 -1.18 19.99
C PRO A 30 5.85 -2.09 21.04
N GLN A 31 5.60 -3.39 20.96
CA GLN A 31 6.06 -4.38 21.93
C GLN A 31 7.54 -4.81 21.75
N GLY A 32 8.34 -4.12 20.95
CA GLY A 32 9.73 -4.55 20.73
C GLY A 32 10.62 -3.52 20.06
N GLN A 33 11.81 -3.31 20.64
CA GLN A 33 12.92 -2.59 20.04
C GLN A 33 13.65 -3.53 19.06
N LEU A 34 13.50 -3.32 17.76
CA LEU A 34 14.19 -4.12 16.76
C LEU A 34 15.61 -3.57 16.57
N LYS A 35 16.61 -4.36 16.98
CA LYS A 35 18.02 -4.08 16.68
C LYS A 35 18.40 -4.83 15.42
N TYR A 36 18.84 -4.12 14.39
CA TYR A 36 19.38 -4.73 13.18
C TYR A 36 20.75 -4.10 12.84
N PRO A 37 21.73 -4.91 12.40
CA PRO A 37 23.00 -4.39 11.93
C PRO A 37 22.79 -3.66 10.61
N LEU A 38 23.27 -2.41 10.51
CA LEU A 38 23.31 -1.72 9.23
C LEU A 38 24.53 -2.18 8.42
N PRO A 39 24.43 -2.21 7.08
CA PRO A 39 25.61 -2.31 6.25
C PRO A 39 26.51 -1.08 6.49
N GLU A 40 27.83 -1.26 6.37
CA GLU A 40 28.81 -0.17 6.47
C GLU A 40 28.63 0.90 5.37
N SER A 41 27.99 0.53 4.25
CA SER A 41 27.62 1.44 3.17
C SER A 41 26.26 2.09 3.39
N LYS A 42 26.04 3.29 2.84
CA LYS A 42 24.75 3.99 2.83
C LYS A 42 23.60 3.02 2.48
N PRO A 43 22.55 2.91 3.31
CA PRO A 43 21.44 2.01 3.05
C PRO A 43 20.75 2.42 1.75
N LEU A 44 20.48 1.41 0.92
CA LEU A 44 19.76 1.58 -0.34
C LEU A 44 18.28 1.78 -0.04
N THR A 45 17.62 2.58 -0.87
CA THR A 45 16.18 2.74 -0.82
C THR A 45 15.49 1.48 -1.38
N HIS A 46 14.25 1.24 -0.98
CA HIS A 46 13.52 0.01 -1.33
C HIS A 46 13.36 -0.17 -2.85
N ASP A 47 13.18 0.93 -3.58
CA ASP A 47 13.11 0.99 -5.03
C ASP A 47 14.46 0.60 -5.65
N ASP A 48 15.58 1.20 -5.22
CA ASP A 48 16.91 0.82 -5.68
C ASP A 48 17.24 -0.66 -5.43
N LEU A 49 16.81 -1.20 -4.29
CA LEU A 49 16.98 -2.61 -3.95
C LEU A 49 16.18 -3.52 -4.88
N LEU A 50 14.90 -3.22 -5.07
CA LEU A 50 14.02 -3.98 -5.95
C LEU A 50 14.53 -3.93 -7.41
N TRP A 51 15.16 -2.82 -7.82
CA TRP A 51 15.70 -2.65 -9.17
C TRP A 51 16.92 -3.53 -9.36
N ARG A 52 17.84 -3.52 -8.39
CA ARG A 52 19.06 -4.36 -8.38
C ARG A 52 18.75 -5.85 -8.34
N ILE A 53 17.68 -6.26 -7.65
CA ILE A 53 17.20 -7.64 -7.59
C ILE A 53 16.52 -8.05 -8.92
N GLY A 54 16.23 -7.10 -9.82
CA GLY A 54 15.44 -7.32 -11.03
C GLY A 54 14.00 -7.70 -10.70
N GLY A 55 13.50 -7.21 -9.56
CA GLY A 55 12.18 -7.54 -9.00
C GLY A 55 11.05 -6.63 -9.44
N TYR A 56 11.35 -5.48 -10.06
CA TYR A 56 10.35 -4.59 -10.65
C TYR A 56 10.92 -3.76 -11.80
N GLU A 57 10.03 -3.21 -12.63
CA GLU A 57 10.33 -2.44 -13.83
C GLU A 57 9.47 -1.16 -13.87
N PRO A 58 10.03 0.02 -13.54
CA PRO A 58 9.28 1.27 -13.50
C PRO A 58 9.11 1.93 -14.88
N GLN A 59 10.10 1.80 -15.79
CA GLN A 59 10.07 2.51 -17.08
C GLN A 59 8.91 2.02 -17.96
N ARG A 60 8.76 0.70 -18.08
CA ARG A 60 7.66 0.09 -18.83
C ARG A 60 6.32 0.35 -18.17
N GLY A 61 6.26 0.31 -16.83
CA GLY A 61 5.04 0.60 -16.08
C GLY A 61 4.53 2.01 -16.31
N SER A 62 5.45 2.98 -16.32
CA SER A 62 5.11 4.38 -16.54
C SER A 62 4.57 4.65 -17.95
N ASN A 63 5.10 3.95 -18.96
CA ASN A 63 4.61 4.06 -20.34
C ASN A 63 3.17 3.50 -20.50
N VAL A 64 2.81 2.45 -19.77
CA VAL A 64 1.50 1.79 -19.90
C VAL A 64 0.43 2.45 -19.03
N ALA A 65 0.76 2.80 -17.79
CA ALA A 65 -0.21 3.23 -16.77
C ALA A 65 0.06 4.64 -16.21
N GLY A 66 0.99 5.40 -16.78
CA GLY A 66 1.35 6.75 -16.34
C GLY A 66 2.27 6.79 -15.12
N HIS A 67 2.46 7.97 -14.53
CA HIS A 67 3.53 8.27 -13.55
C HIS A 67 3.63 7.33 -12.32
N ARG A 68 2.54 6.65 -11.94
CA ARG A 68 2.49 5.74 -10.79
C ARG A 68 2.44 4.26 -11.17
N GLY A 69 2.56 3.94 -12.45
CA GLY A 69 2.57 2.58 -12.97
C GLY A 69 3.93 1.90 -12.81
N TYR A 70 3.95 0.67 -12.30
CA TYR A 70 5.13 -0.19 -12.25
C TYR A 70 4.75 -1.63 -12.53
N PHE A 71 5.69 -2.42 -13.04
CA PHE A 71 5.52 -3.87 -13.18
C PHE A 71 6.38 -4.58 -12.15
N LEU A 72 5.83 -5.59 -11.47
CA LEU A 72 6.64 -6.52 -10.68
C LEU A 72 7.15 -7.65 -11.58
N LYS A 73 8.36 -8.15 -11.29
CA LYS A 73 9.02 -9.21 -12.05
C LYS A 73 9.62 -10.27 -11.12
N ASN A 74 9.61 -11.53 -11.56
CA ASN A 74 10.28 -12.65 -10.90
C ASN A 74 9.99 -12.72 -9.38
N ALA A 75 11.03 -12.57 -8.55
CA ALA A 75 10.94 -12.62 -7.10
C ALA A 75 10.00 -11.55 -6.51
N GLY A 76 9.85 -10.38 -7.16
CA GLY A 76 8.93 -9.34 -6.70
C GLY A 76 7.46 -9.78 -6.78
N VAL A 77 7.08 -10.51 -7.83
CA VAL A 77 5.72 -11.06 -7.98
C VAL A 77 5.47 -12.15 -6.95
N LEU A 78 6.44 -13.06 -6.78
CA LEU A 78 6.34 -14.17 -5.82
C LEU A 78 6.24 -13.65 -4.39
N LEU A 79 7.01 -12.62 -4.04
CA LEU A 79 6.97 -11.99 -2.73
C LEU A 79 5.60 -11.36 -2.45
N ASN A 80 5.04 -10.61 -3.41
CA ASN A 80 3.72 -10.02 -3.25
C ASN A 80 2.64 -11.09 -3.02
N GLN A 81 2.65 -12.15 -3.84
CA GLN A 81 1.70 -13.25 -3.68
C GLN A 81 1.88 -13.98 -2.33
N ALA A 82 3.12 -14.18 -1.89
CA ALA A 82 3.42 -14.82 -0.61
C ALA A 82 2.87 -14.00 0.58
N LEU A 83 2.98 -12.68 0.53
CA LEU A 83 2.45 -11.78 1.57
C LEU A 83 0.92 -11.83 1.63
N ILE A 84 0.24 -11.80 0.47
CA ILE A 84 -1.22 -11.93 0.39
C ILE A 84 -1.66 -13.27 0.98
N ASN A 85 -1.02 -14.36 0.56
CA ASN A 85 -1.35 -15.71 1.05
C ASN A 85 -1.10 -15.86 2.55
N TYR A 86 -0.03 -15.26 3.07
CA TYR A 86 0.28 -15.23 4.49
C TYR A 86 -0.82 -14.50 5.29
N GLY A 87 -1.28 -13.34 4.81
CA GLY A 87 -2.36 -12.58 5.46
C GLY A 87 -3.67 -13.36 5.52
N ILE A 88 -4.03 -14.06 4.43
CA ILE A 88 -5.21 -14.92 4.38
C ILE A 88 -5.08 -16.08 5.37
N ALA A 89 -3.95 -16.78 5.36
CA ALA A 89 -3.71 -17.90 6.27
C ALA A 89 -3.70 -17.48 7.75
N PHE A 90 -3.15 -16.29 8.06
CA PHE A 90 -3.13 -15.74 9.41
C PHE A 90 -4.53 -15.41 9.92
N THR A 91 -5.35 -14.80 9.07
CA THR A 91 -6.73 -14.42 9.40
C THR A 91 -7.64 -15.65 9.48
N GLY A 92 -7.47 -16.63 8.59
CA GLY A 92 -8.18 -17.90 8.64
C GLY A 92 -7.92 -18.69 9.93
N LYS A 93 -6.68 -18.69 10.44
CA LYS A 93 -6.34 -19.30 11.74
C LYS A 93 -7.07 -18.66 12.93
N LYS A 94 -7.53 -17.42 12.79
CA LYS A 94 -8.31 -16.70 13.82
C LYS A 94 -9.82 -16.89 13.68
N GLY A 95 -10.30 -17.69 12.73
CA GLY A 95 -11.71 -18.01 12.54
C GLY A 95 -12.49 -16.97 11.73
N TYR A 96 -11.82 -16.13 10.95
CA TYR A 96 -12.48 -15.22 10.00
C TYR A 96 -12.75 -15.91 8.67
N ASP A 97 -13.89 -15.59 8.06
CA ASP A 97 -14.25 -16.06 6.73
C ASP A 97 -13.48 -15.31 5.64
N VAL A 98 -12.85 -16.07 4.75
CA VAL A 98 -12.11 -15.52 3.61
C VAL A 98 -13.11 -15.28 2.48
N LEU A 99 -13.35 -14.01 2.16
CA LEU A 99 -14.20 -13.59 1.06
C LEU A 99 -13.42 -12.70 0.08
N GLN A 100 -13.59 -12.95 -1.22
CA GLN A 100 -13.04 -12.10 -2.27
C GLN A 100 -14.17 -11.28 -2.90
N PRO A 101 -14.29 -9.98 -2.60
CA PRO A 101 -15.33 -9.14 -3.18
C PRO A 101 -15.01 -8.80 -4.65
N PRO A 102 -16.02 -8.38 -5.43
CA PRO A 102 -15.79 -7.82 -6.76
C PRO A 102 -15.01 -6.50 -6.66
N TYR A 103 -14.19 -6.22 -7.67
CA TYR A 103 -13.37 -4.99 -7.72
C TYR A 103 -14.15 -3.74 -8.15
N MET A 104 -15.34 -3.92 -8.70
CA MET A 104 -16.23 -2.83 -9.14
C MET A 104 -17.56 -2.93 -8.41
N MET A 105 -18.13 -1.78 -8.05
CA MET A 105 -19.40 -1.68 -7.34
C MET A 105 -20.29 -0.62 -7.99
N ASN A 106 -21.60 -0.82 -7.93
CA ASN A 106 -22.58 0.14 -8.45
C ASN A 106 -22.57 1.44 -7.62
N LYS A 107 -22.83 2.57 -8.29
CA LYS A 107 -22.84 3.90 -7.67
C LYS A 107 -23.81 4.00 -6.48
N ASP A 108 -24.99 3.40 -6.60
CA ASP A 108 -26.03 3.45 -5.57
C ASP A 108 -25.60 2.77 -4.27
N VAL A 109 -24.89 1.64 -4.38
CA VAL A 109 -24.38 0.90 -3.21
C VAL A 109 -23.20 1.64 -2.59
N MET A 110 -22.37 2.32 -3.40
CA MET A 110 -21.22 3.11 -2.91
C MET A 110 -21.69 4.33 -2.09
N ALA A 111 -22.76 4.98 -2.52
CA ALA A 111 -23.35 6.13 -1.83
C ALA A 111 -23.85 5.78 -0.41
N GLY A 112 -24.12 4.51 -0.12
CA GLY A 112 -24.52 4.06 1.22
C GLY A 112 -23.37 3.98 2.24
N ILE A 113 -22.11 3.93 1.78
CA ILE A 113 -20.93 3.72 2.64
C ILE A 113 -20.13 5.01 2.81
N ALA A 114 -20.10 5.87 1.79
CA ALA A 114 -19.31 7.09 1.79
C ALA A 114 -20.09 8.28 1.18
N PRO A 115 -19.86 9.52 1.65
CA PRO A 115 -20.37 10.72 1.01
C PRO A 115 -19.78 10.86 -0.39
N LEU A 116 -20.61 10.75 -1.43
CA LEU A 116 -20.09 10.66 -2.80
C LEU A 116 -19.48 11.97 -3.33
N GLU A 117 -19.89 13.12 -2.77
CA GLU A 117 -19.46 14.45 -3.21
C GLU A 117 -17.96 14.69 -3.02
N ASP A 118 -17.36 14.15 -1.94
CA ASP A 118 -15.94 14.33 -1.63
C ASP A 118 -15.03 13.34 -2.36
N PHE A 119 -15.57 12.24 -2.89
CA PHE A 119 -14.79 11.13 -3.45
C PHE A 119 -14.97 10.92 -4.95
N ASP A 120 -15.83 11.68 -5.62
CA ASP A 120 -16.09 11.53 -7.06
C ASP A 120 -14.81 11.74 -7.89
N GLU A 121 -13.92 12.66 -7.48
CA GLU A 121 -12.63 12.92 -8.15
C GLU A 121 -11.57 11.84 -7.91
N GLN A 122 -11.68 11.09 -6.82
CA GLN A 122 -10.69 10.06 -6.45
C GLN A 122 -11.05 8.67 -7.00
N LEU A 123 -12.33 8.45 -7.30
CA LEU A 123 -12.85 7.16 -7.74
C LEU A 123 -12.68 6.98 -9.25
N TYR A 124 -12.22 5.80 -9.65
CA TYR A 124 -12.20 5.44 -11.05
C TYR A 124 -13.61 5.09 -11.54
N LYS A 125 -14.13 5.87 -12.49
CA LYS A 125 -15.43 5.60 -13.14
C LYS A 125 -15.23 4.77 -14.40
N VAL A 126 -15.92 3.64 -14.48
CA VAL A 126 -16.04 2.86 -15.72
C VAL A 126 -17.17 3.46 -16.55
N SER A 127 -16.83 4.22 -17.59
CA SER A 127 -17.80 4.64 -18.61
C SER A 127 -17.87 3.59 -19.72
N GLY A 128 -19.01 2.93 -19.87
CA GLY A 128 -19.30 2.16 -21.06
C GLY A 128 -19.70 3.10 -22.20
N LYS A 129 -19.31 2.79 -23.44
CA LYS A 129 -19.73 3.52 -24.67
C LYS A 129 -21.26 3.60 -24.87
N THR A 130 -22.05 2.98 -24.01
CA THR A 130 -23.51 2.95 -24.05
C THR A 130 -24.19 4.01 -23.18
N ASP A 131 -23.45 4.71 -22.31
CA ASP A 131 -24.04 5.66 -21.36
C ASP A 131 -23.87 7.14 -21.75
N ASP A 132 -23.32 7.41 -22.95
CA ASP A 132 -23.17 8.77 -23.49
C ASP A 132 -24.24 9.06 -24.58
N PRO A 133 -25.34 9.77 -24.28
CA PRO A 133 -26.11 10.48 -25.32
C PRO A 133 -25.37 11.73 -25.82
N THR A 134 -24.28 12.16 -25.17
CA THR A 134 -23.50 13.33 -25.59
C THR A 134 -22.03 13.08 -25.32
N GLY A 135 -21.31 12.61 -26.35
CA GLY A 135 -19.86 12.52 -26.31
C GLY A 135 -19.23 13.91 -26.26
N SER A 136 -18.62 14.28 -25.15
CA SER A 136 -17.57 15.29 -25.10
C SER A 136 -16.28 14.58 -24.73
N THR A 137 -15.57 14.13 -25.76
CA THR A 137 -14.14 13.88 -25.73
C THR A 137 -13.42 15.10 -25.15
N GLU A 138 -12.75 14.95 -24.00
CA GLU A 138 -11.55 15.74 -23.73
C GLU A 138 -10.62 15.02 -22.73
N LYS A 139 -9.45 14.66 -23.29
CA LYS A 139 -8.12 14.34 -22.73
C LYS A 139 -7.99 13.38 -21.55
#